data_AF-A0A7S4RVH8-F1
#
_entry.id   AF-A0A7S4RVH8-F1
#
_cell.length_a   1.000
_cell.length_b   1.000
_cell.length_c   1.000
_cell.angle_alpha   90.00
_cell.angle_beta   90.00
_cell.angle_gamma   90.00
#
_symmetry.space_group_name_H-M   'P 1'
#
loop_
_entity.id
_entity.type
_entity.pdbx_description
1 polymer ?
#
loop_
_entity_poly.entity_id
_entity_poly.type
_entity_poly.pdbx_seq_one_letter_code
_entity_poly.pdbx_strand_id
1 'polypeptide(L)'
;RDAIAFREDLVRQGVIQAVRAAPHPTEMTGVFWSPADKKWRVQIPVGKGKKVSGGYFGPKDDTPEEIERARIAAVECSRNLLLKCGIHYEDREAMDPSRIVKRESRVVGVCWIPAAAHWRAHIRIGGTYPCRINKIFKPKDFTPEAIEAARLEAAQCRKDLERLKAKEEAGEAAH
;
A
#
# COMPACT_ATOMS: atom_id res chain seq x y z
N ARG A 1 -10.75 5.26 25.04
CA ARG A 1 -12.12 4.69 24.92
C ARG A 1 -13.18 5.80 24.76
N ASP A 2 -12.90 7.00 25.27
CA ASP A 2 -13.83 8.14 25.29
C ASP A 2 -14.29 8.66 23.91
N ALA A 3 -13.44 8.58 22.88
CA ALA A 3 -13.82 9.01 21.53
C ALA A 3 -14.93 8.16 20.89
N ILE A 4 -15.04 6.87 21.25
CA ILE A 4 -16.08 5.98 20.73
C ILE A 4 -17.42 6.32 21.39
N ALA A 5 -17.43 6.47 22.72
CA ALA A 5 -18.63 6.83 23.48
C ALA A 5 -19.18 8.20 23.07
N PHE A 6 -18.31 9.20 22.85
CA PHE A 6 -18.73 10.52 22.39
C PHE A 6 -19.39 10.48 21.01
N ARG A 7 -18.87 9.64 20.10
CA ARG A 7 -19.47 9.45 18.78
C ARG A 7 -20.82 8.73 18.86
N GLU A 8 -20.95 7.71 19.70
CA GLU A 8 -22.23 7.01 19.92
C GLU A 8 -23.31 7.95 20.46
N ASP A 9 -22.94 8.88 21.36
CA ASP A 9 -23.87 9.86 21.90
C ASP A 9 -24.34 10.88 20.85
N LEU A 10 -23.43 11.38 20.01
CA LEU A 10 -23.79 12.25 18.88
C LEU A 10 -24.72 11.57 17.85
N VAL A 11 -24.55 10.25 17.65
CA VAL A 11 -25.45 9.44 16.82
C VAL A 11 -26.82 9.31 17.48
N ARG A 12 -26.86 9.06 18.81
CA ARG A 12 -28.10 8.93 19.59
C ARG A 12 -28.90 10.24 19.62
N GLN A 13 -28.21 11.38 19.71
CA GLN A 13 -28.81 12.72 19.67
C GLN A 13 -29.24 13.14 18.25
N GLY A 14 -28.90 12.36 17.21
CA GLY A 14 -29.22 12.69 15.82
C GLY A 14 -28.40 13.85 15.24
N VAL A 15 -27.37 14.32 15.95
CA VAL A 15 -26.48 15.42 15.52
C VAL A 15 -25.63 14.98 14.34
N ILE A 16 -25.22 13.71 14.32
CA ILE A 16 -24.58 13.08 13.17
C ILE A 16 -25.36 11.84 12.78
N GLN A 17 -25.55 11.61 11.47
CA GLN A 17 -25.98 10.30 11.02
C GLN A 17 -24.91 9.28 11.43
N ALA A 18 -25.35 8.13 11.94
CA ALA A 18 -24.47 6.98 12.05
C ALA A 18 -23.85 6.76 10.67
N VAL A 19 -22.57 7.15 10.49
CA VAL A 19 -21.81 6.67 9.35
C VAL A 19 -21.93 5.17 9.50
N ARG A 20 -22.66 4.55 8.57
CA ARG A 20 -22.69 3.11 8.41
C ARG A 20 -21.24 2.78 8.07
N ALA A 21 -20.42 2.61 9.11
CA ALA A 21 -19.13 1.97 8.99
C ALA A 21 -19.45 0.73 8.17
N ALA A 22 -18.76 0.56 7.03
CA ALA A 22 -18.95 -0.64 6.22
C ALA A 22 -18.96 -1.80 7.20
N PRO A 23 -20.06 -2.56 7.31
CA PRO A 23 -20.42 -3.24 8.56
C PRO A 23 -19.33 -4.19 9.05
N HIS A 24 -18.37 -4.55 8.20
CA HIS A 24 -17.18 -5.27 8.59
C HIS A 24 -15.98 -4.72 7.79
N PRO A 25 -15.12 -3.84 8.34
CA PRO A 25 -13.85 -3.53 7.70
C PRO A 25 -13.03 -4.82 7.63
N THR A 26 -12.75 -5.31 6.44
CA THR A 26 -11.85 -6.46 6.27
C THR A 26 -10.42 -5.98 6.25
N GLU A 27 -9.57 -6.60 7.05
CA GLU A 27 -8.12 -6.34 7.06
C GLU A 27 -7.45 -6.76 5.74
N MET A 28 -8.12 -7.63 4.98
CA MET A 28 -7.66 -8.10 3.69
C MET A 28 -7.90 -7.08 2.57
N THR A 29 -6.82 -6.73 1.88
CA THR A 29 -6.89 -5.85 0.70
C THR A 29 -7.65 -6.53 -0.44
N GLY A 30 -8.57 -5.79 -1.07
CA GLY A 30 -9.31 -6.27 -2.24
C GLY A 30 -10.59 -7.03 -1.92
N VAL A 31 -10.96 -7.16 -0.64
CA VAL A 31 -12.28 -7.64 -0.22
C VAL A 31 -13.05 -6.45 0.34
N PHE A 32 -14.29 -6.25 -0.10
CA PHE A 32 -15.14 -5.19 0.44
C PHE A 32 -16.62 -5.52 0.29
N TRP A 33 -17.44 -5.02 1.20
CA TRP A 33 -18.89 -5.13 1.11
C TRP A 33 -19.42 -4.16 0.05
N SER A 34 -20.26 -4.66 -0.88
CA SER A 34 -21.04 -3.85 -1.82
C SER A 34 -22.43 -3.62 -1.21
N PRO A 35 -22.76 -2.40 -0.72
CA PRO A 35 -24.06 -2.13 -0.13
C PRO A 35 -25.21 -2.22 -1.13
N ALA A 36 -24.95 -1.89 -2.40
CA ALA A 36 -25.95 -1.93 -3.47
C ALA A 36 -26.39 -3.38 -3.77
N ASP A 37 -25.43 -4.31 -3.78
CA ASP A 37 -25.70 -5.71 -4.10
C ASP A 37 -26.01 -6.56 -2.86
N LYS A 38 -25.76 -6.02 -1.65
CA LYS A 38 -25.68 -6.77 -0.38
C LYS A 38 -24.78 -8.00 -0.48
N LYS A 39 -23.59 -7.86 -1.07
CA LYS A 39 -22.62 -8.96 -1.26
C LYS A 39 -21.20 -8.50 -0.99
N TRP A 40 -20.37 -9.43 -0.53
CA TRP A 40 -18.92 -9.27 -0.52
C TRP A 40 -18.38 -9.35 -1.94
N ARG A 41 -17.58 -8.37 -2.35
CA ARG A 41 -16.92 -8.34 -3.65
C ARG A 41 -15.43 -8.55 -3.46
N VAL A 42 -14.85 -9.40 -4.32
CA VAL A 42 -13.40 -9.64 -4.36
C VAL A 42 -12.83 -9.02 -5.63
N GLN A 43 -11.88 -8.11 -5.46
CA GLN A 43 -11.18 -7.42 -6.53
C GLN A 43 -9.73 -7.12 -6.13
N ILE A 44 -8.78 -7.84 -6.75
CA ILE A 44 -7.37 -7.80 -6.37
C ILE A 44 -6.58 -7.00 -7.42
N PRO A 45 -5.81 -5.97 -7.02
CA PRO A 45 -4.91 -5.27 -7.93
C PRO A 45 -3.70 -6.16 -8.29
N VAL A 46 -3.47 -6.37 -9.58
CA VAL A 46 -2.36 -7.20 -10.11
C VAL A 46 -1.23 -6.38 -10.74
N GLY A 47 -1.30 -5.05 -10.67
CA GLY A 47 -0.31 -4.15 -11.25
C GLY A 47 -0.90 -2.79 -11.59
N LYS A 48 -0.22 -2.04 -12.47
CA LYS A 48 -0.66 -0.70 -12.87
C LYS A 48 -2.01 -0.76 -13.61
N GLY A 49 -3.08 -0.43 -12.91
CA GLY A 49 -4.44 -0.30 -13.45
C GLY A 49 -5.19 -1.63 -13.68
N LYS A 50 -4.51 -2.78 -13.61
CA LYS A 50 -5.14 -4.09 -13.80
C LYS A 50 -5.69 -4.62 -12.47
N LYS A 51 -6.91 -5.16 -12.53
CA LYS A 51 -7.58 -5.79 -11.40
C LYS A 51 -8.13 -7.15 -11.83
N VAL A 52 -7.94 -8.17 -11.00
CA VAL A 52 -8.57 -9.48 -11.18
C VAL A 52 -9.78 -9.54 -10.26
N SER A 53 -10.93 -9.90 -10.83
CA SER A 53 -12.15 -10.08 -10.03
C SER A 53 -12.23 -11.52 -9.53
N GLY A 54 -12.54 -11.68 -8.25
CA GLY A 54 -12.91 -12.96 -7.64
C GLY A 54 -14.40 -13.19 -7.52
N GLY A 55 -15.21 -12.34 -8.16
CA GLY A 55 -16.66 -12.43 -8.10
C GLY A 55 -17.27 -11.83 -6.83
N TYR A 56 -18.48 -12.31 -6.53
CA TYR A 56 -19.33 -11.85 -5.45
C TYR A 56 -19.74 -13.01 -4.54
N PHE A 57 -19.77 -12.77 -3.25
CA PHE A 57 -20.14 -13.72 -2.20
C PHE A 57 -21.28 -13.10 -1.39
N GLY A 58 -22.48 -13.58 -1.62
CA GLY A 58 -23.67 -13.11 -0.94
C GLY A 58 -24.05 -14.03 0.21
N PRO A 59 -24.56 -13.48 1.33
CA PRO A 59 -25.19 -14.30 2.34
C PRO A 59 -26.52 -14.85 1.79
N LYS A 60 -26.92 -16.05 2.24
CA LYS A 60 -28.24 -16.64 1.92
C LYS A 60 -29.41 -15.87 2.54
N ASP A 61 -29.19 -15.22 3.67
CA ASP A 61 -30.16 -14.40 4.40
C ASP A 61 -29.47 -13.20 5.07
N ASP A 62 -30.24 -12.29 5.68
CA ASP A 62 -29.70 -11.09 6.34
C ASP A 62 -29.22 -11.38 7.79
N THR A 63 -29.01 -12.65 8.18
CA THR A 63 -28.48 -12.97 9.52
C THR A 63 -27.00 -12.60 9.65
N PRO A 64 -26.54 -12.11 10.82
CA PRO A 64 -25.14 -11.80 11.04
C PRO A 64 -24.20 -12.98 10.76
N GLU A 65 -24.62 -14.20 11.09
CA GLU A 65 -23.84 -15.42 10.92
C GLU A 65 -23.63 -15.76 9.45
N GLU A 66 -24.66 -15.59 8.62
CA GLU A 66 -24.54 -15.85 7.18
C GLU A 66 -23.75 -14.75 6.47
N ILE A 67 -23.88 -13.48 6.91
CA ILE A 67 -23.03 -12.37 6.45
C ILE A 67 -21.55 -12.65 6.74
N GLU A 68 -21.24 -13.19 7.92
CA GLU A 68 -19.88 -13.54 8.31
C GLU A 68 -19.36 -14.76 7.54
N ARG A 69 -20.19 -15.78 7.31
CA ARG A 69 -19.83 -16.92 6.43
C ARG A 69 -19.48 -16.46 5.01
N ALA A 70 -20.29 -15.57 4.43
CA ALA A 70 -20.02 -15.00 3.12
C ALA A 70 -18.71 -14.17 3.10
N ARG A 71 -18.40 -13.47 4.20
CA ARG A 71 -17.14 -12.73 4.36
C ARG A 71 -15.95 -13.66 4.34
N ILE A 72 -15.99 -14.76 5.12
CA ILE A 72 -14.92 -15.76 5.19
C ILE A 72 -14.66 -16.37 3.81
N ALA A 73 -15.72 -16.76 3.09
CA ALA A 73 -15.59 -17.30 1.73
C ALA A 73 -14.94 -16.30 0.74
N ALA A 74 -15.31 -15.02 0.82
CA ALA A 74 -14.69 -13.97 0.01
C ALA A 74 -13.19 -13.78 0.34
N VAL A 75 -12.84 -13.84 1.63
CA VAL A 75 -11.45 -13.76 2.12
C VAL A 75 -10.62 -14.94 1.63
N GLU A 76 -11.14 -16.17 1.72
CA GLU A 76 -10.47 -17.36 1.17
C GLU A 76 -10.29 -17.29 -0.35
N CYS A 77 -11.31 -16.82 -1.08
CA CYS A 77 -11.20 -16.60 -2.52
C CYS A 77 -10.10 -15.58 -2.84
N SER A 78 -10.02 -14.49 -2.09
CA SER A 78 -8.98 -13.47 -2.24
C SER A 78 -7.58 -14.05 -2.03
N ARG A 79 -7.36 -14.83 -0.95
CA ARG A 79 -6.09 -15.53 -0.71
C ARG A 79 -5.70 -16.44 -1.88
N ASN A 80 -6.65 -17.24 -2.36
CA ASN A 80 -6.42 -18.15 -3.50
C ASN A 80 -6.09 -17.40 -4.79
N LEU A 81 -6.74 -16.27 -5.05
CA LEU A 81 -6.46 -15.44 -6.22
C LEU A 81 -5.09 -14.77 -6.15
N LEU A 82 -4.68 -14.29 -4.97
CA LEU A 82 -3.34 -13.75 -4.75
C LEU A 82 -2.27 -14.80 -5.10
N LEU A 83 -2.41 -16.02 -4.57
CA LEU A 83 -1.53 -17.14 -4.89
C LEU A 83 -1.50 -17.45 -6.40
N LYS A 84 -2.66 -17.54 -7.05
CA LYS A 84 -2.76 -17.78 -8.50
C LYS A 84 -2.10 -16.68 -9.34
N CYS A 85 -2.12 -15.44 -8.86
CA CYS A 85 -1.48 -14.31 -9.53
C CYS A 85 0.03 -14.21 -9.23
N GLY A 86 0.61 -15.15 -8.46
CA GLY A 86 2.00 -15.06 -7.99
C GLY A 86 2.24 -13.88 -7.05
N ILE A 87 1.18 -13.32 -6.46
CA ILE A 87 1.27 -12.26 -5.46
C ILE A 87 1.32 -12.93 -4.11
N HIS A 88 2.51 -13.01 -3.54
CA HIS A 88 2.67 -13.40 -2.14
C HIS A 88 2.32 -12.19 -1.28
N TYR A 89 1.18 -12.24 -0.60
CA TYR A 89 1.00 -11.44 0.61
C TYR A 89 1.85 -12.13 1.67
N GLU A 90 3.05 -11.62 1.93
CA GLU A 90 3.61 -11.77 3.26
C GLU A 90 2.57 -11.12 4.19
N ASP A 91 2.00 -11.89 5.11
CA ASP A 91 0.97 -11.41 6.03
C ASP A 91 1.46 -10.11 6.66
N ARG A 92 0.88 -8.98 6.23
CA ARG A 92 1.12 -7.67 6.85
C ARG A 92 0.77 -7.69 8.33
N GLU A 93 -0.07 -8.63 8.76
CA GLU A 93 -0.43 -8.92 10.15
C GLU A 93 0.78 -9.26 11.04
N ALA A 94 1.94 -9.63 10.49
CA ALA A 94 3.15 -9.91 11.27
C ALA A 94 4.28 -8.89 11.07
N MET A 95 4.05 -7.76 10.38
CA MET A 95 5.00 -6.65 10.43
C MET A 95 4.80 -5.94 11.78
N ASP A 96 5.48 -6.47 12.79
CA ASP A 96 5.56 -5.89 14.12
C ASP A 96 5.73 -4.36 14.00
N PRO A 97 4.78 -3.56 14.51
CA PRO A 97 4.87 -2.10 14.47
C PRO A 97 6.18 -1.57 15.03
N SER A 98 6.81 -2.29 15.96
CA SER A 98 8.13 -1.97 16.50
C SER A 98 9.24 -2.04 15.44
N ARG A 99 9.05 -2.83 14.37
CA ARG A 99 9.95 -2.92 13.20
C ARG A 99 9.77 -1.75 12.22
N ILE A 100 8.73 -0.93 12.36
CA ILE A 100 8.55 0.31 11.59
C ILE A 100 9.50 1.38 12.14
N VAL A 101 10.80 1.13 11.99
CA VAL A 101 11.83 2.11 12.33
C VAL A 101 11.78 3.21 11.27
N LYS A 102 11.41 4.42 11.70
CA LYS A 102 11.55 5.63 10.87
C LYS A 102 13.04 5.85 10.63
N ARG A 103 13.44 5.94 9.36
CA ARG A 103 14.82 6.18 8.95
C ARG A 103 14.85 7.36 7.99
N GLU A 104 15.83 8.23 8.18
CA GLU A 104 16.02 9.42 7.37
C GLU A 104 17.31 9.31 6.58
N SER A 105 17.27 9.64 5.29
CA SER A 105 18.47 9.60 4.44
C SER A 105 19.34 10.85 4.56
N ARG A 106 18.72 11.99 4.93
CA ARG A 106 19.26 13.36 4.77
C ARG A 106 19.67 13.72 3.33
N VAL A 107 19.28 12.91 2.33
CA VAL A 107 19.59 13.12 0.91
C VAL A 107 18.27 13.33 0.17
N VAL A 108 18.12 14.48 -0.48
CA VAL A 108 16.90 14.82 -1.23
C VAL A 108 16.63 13.80 -2.33
N GLY A 109 15.42 13.24 -2.32
CA GLY A 109 15.02 12.21 -3.27
C GLY A 109 15.37 10.78 -2.84
N VAL A 110 15.99 10.56 -1.67
CA VAL A 110 16.20 9.23 -1.10
C VAL A 110 15.32 9.07 0.14
N CYS A 111 14.44 8.07 0.15
CA CYS A 111 13.55 7.82 1.28
C CYS A 111 13.47 6.33 1.63
N TRP A 112 13.35 6.02 2.93
CA TRP A 112 13.04 4.68 3.40
C TRP A 112 11.56 4.38 3.17
N ILE A 113 11.25 3.17 2.71
CA ILE A 113 9.88 2.66 2.57
C ILE A 113 9.64 1.61 3.66
N PRO A 114 9.07 1.98 4.82
CA PRO A 114 8.98 1.07 5.97
C PRO A 114 8.25 -0.24 5.65
N ALA A 115 7.12 -0.13 4.94
CA ALA A 115 6.27 -1.27 4.59
C ALA A 115 6.93 -2.29 3.65
N ALA A 116 8.05 -1.94 3.01
CA ALA A 116 8.77 -2.82 2.10
C ALA A 116 10.27 -2.93 2.44
N ALA A 117 10.65 -2.37 3.60
CA ALA A 117 11.98 -2.33 4.18
C ALA A 117 13.14 -2.12 3.18
N HIS A 118 13.05 -1.08 2.35
CA HIS A 118 14.12 -0.72 1.42
C HIS A 118 14.25 0.78 1.26
N TRP A 119 15.41 1.20 0.75
CA TRP A 119 15.63 2.57 0.32
C TRP A 119 15.15 2.76 -1.12
N ARG A 120 14.52 3.90 -1.38
CA ARG A 120 14.10 4.32 -2.71
C ARG A 120 14.78 5.63 -3.06
N ALA A 121 15.57 5.63 -4.13
CA ALA A 121 16.08 6.84 -4.76
C ALA A 121 15.17 7.22 -5.93
N HIS A 122 14.75 8.48 -5.98
CA HIS A 122 13.95 9.00 -7.08
C HIS A 122 14.45 10.37 -7.55
N ILE A 123 14.37 10.59 -8.86
CA ILE A 123 14.74 11.85 -9.53
C ILE A 123 13.73 12.13 -10.64
N ARG A 124 13.56 13.41 -10.99
CA ARG A 124 12.88 13.87 -12.19
C ARG A 124 13.92 14.36 -13.20
N ILE A 125 13.95 13.74 -14.37
CA ILE A 125 14.84 14.07 -15.50
C ILE A 125 13.99 14.51 -16.69
N GLY A 126 14.45 15.51 -17.45
CA GLY A 126 13.75 16.05 -18.63
C GLY A 126 13.02 17.38 -18.37
N GLY A 127 12.73 18.09 -19.46
CA GLY A 127 12.08 19.40 -19.49
C GLY A 127 10.56 19.34 -19.32
N THR A 128 9.81 19.75 -20.35
CA THR A 128 8.34 19.91 -20.31
C THR A 128 7.58 18.64 -19.87
N TYR A 129 8.14 17.45 -20.14
CA TYR A 129 7.58 16.16 -19.73
C TYR A 129 8.61 15.37 -18.89
N PRO A 130 8.74 15.68 -17.58
CA PRO A 130 9.77 15.08 -16.76
C PRO A 130 9.48 13.60 -16.49
N CYS A 131 10.41 12.75 -16.88
CA CYS A 131 10.40 11.34 -16.56
C CYS A 131 10.87 11.12 -15.10
N ARG A 132 10.10 10.31 -14.36
CA ARG A 132 10.45 9.90 -13.00
C ARG A 132 11.22 8.59 -13.04
N ILE A 133 12.50 8.65 -12.69
CA ILE A 133 13.30 7.45 -12.49
C ILE A 133 13.21 7.07 -11.01
N ASN A 134 12.86 5.81 -10.74
CA ASN A 134 12.81 5.25 -9.39
C ASN A 134 13.72 4.02 -9.34
N LYS A 135 14.64 3.97 -8.38
CA LYS A 135 15.47 2.81 -8.11
C LYS A 135 15.29 2.37 -6.65
N ILE A 136 15.24 1.06 -6.45
CA ILE A 136 15.02 0.41 -5.16
C ILE A 136 16.32 -0.28 -4.73
N PHE A 137 16.71 -0.08 -3.47
CA PHE A 137 17.91 -0.63 -2.86
C PHE A 137 17.50 -1.42 -1.63
N LYS A 138 17.44 -2.74 -1.79
CA LYS A 138 17.09 -3.67 -0.71
C LYS A 138 18.34 -3.99 0.10
N PRO A 139 18.32 -3.82 1.43
CA PRO A 139 19.35 -4.35 2.31
C PRO A 139 19.51 -5.86 2.08
N LYS A 140 20.73 -6.37 2.21
CA LYS A 140 20.99 -7.82 2.13
C LYS A 140 20.31 -8.58 3.29
N ASP A 141 20.28 -7.95 4.45
CA ASP A 141 19.64 -8.40 5.67
C ASP A 141 19.17 -7.18 6.49
N PHE A 142 18.58 -7.42 7.67
CA PHE A 142 18.03 -6.37 8.53
C PHE A 142 19.02 -5.84 9.58
N THR A 143 20.31 -6.09 9.42
CA THR A 143 21.33 -5.48 10.30
C THR A 143 21.41 -3.97 10.06
N PRO A 144 21.69 -3.15 11.10
CA PRO A 144 21.89 -1.71 10.93
C PRO A 144 22.93 -1.39 9.83
N GLU A 145 23.97 -2.20 9.72
CA GLU A 145 25.06 -2.06 8.76
C GLU A 145 24.59 -2.29 7.32
N ALA A 146 23.84 -3.37 7.06
CA ALA A 146 23.30 -3.63 5.72
C ALA A 146 22.26 -2.60 5.30
N ILE A 147 21.46 -2.11 6.25
CA ILE A 147 20.49 -1.04 6.00
C ILE A 147 21.19 0.28 5.66
N GLU A 148 22.25 0.61 6.38
CA GLU A 148 23.05 1.82 6.12
C GLU A 148 23.83 1.71 4.81
N ALA A 149 24.40 0.55 4.49
CA ALA A 149 25.02 0.29 3.20
C ALA A 149 24.04 0.53 2.03
N ALA A 150 22.82 -0.01 2.12
CA ALA A 150 21.77 0.22 1.13
C ALA A 150 21.37 1.71 1.04
N ARG A 151 21.43 2.46 2.17
CA ARG A 151 21.19 3.91 2.17
C ARG A 151 22.27 4.65 1.38
N LEU A 152 23.53 4.30 1.62
CA LEU A 152 24.68 4.90 0.95
C LEU A 152 24.66 4.60 -0.56
N GLU A 153 24.33 3.38 -0.96
CA GLU A 153 24.13 3.03 -2.37
C GLU A 153 23.02 3.85 -3.03
N ALA A 154 21.86 3.99 -2.36
CA ALA A 154 20.76 4.81 -2.86
C ALA A 154 21.17 6.29 -2.99
N ALA A 155 21.94 6.82 -2.03
CA ALA A 155 22.48 8.17 -2.06
C ALA A 155 23.50 8.38 -3.19
N GLN A 156 24.38 7.41 -3.42
CA GLN A 156 25.34 7.46 -4.51
C GLN A 156 24.62 7.41 -5.87
N CYS A 157 23.67 6.48 -6.03
CA CYS A 157 22.86 6.42 -7.24
C CYS A 157 22.10 7.74 -7.50
N ARG A 158 21.62 8.42 -6.44
CA ARG A 158 20.95 9.71 -6.58
C ARG A 158 21.90 10.77 -7.16
N LYS A 159 23.15 10.85 -6.68
CA LYS A 159 24.17 11.77 -7.19
C LYS A 159 24.53 11.46 -8.65
N ASP A 160 24.66 10.19 -8.99
CA ASP A 160 25.00 9.78 -10.36
C ASP A 160 23.88 10.14 -11.35
N LEU A 161 22.62 10.00 -10.93
CA LEU A 161 21.48 10.45 -11.73
C LEU A 161 21.43 11.98 -11.91
N GLU A 162 21.90 12.77 -10.92
CA GLU A 162 22.01 14.24 -11.07
C GLU A 162 23.09 14.62 -12.07
N ARG A 163 24.23 13.91 -12.05
CA ARG A 163 25.31 14.13 -13.03
C ARG A 163 24.85 13.83 -14.44
N LEU A 164 24.06 12.77 -14.63
CA LEU A 164 23.47 12.44 -15.94
C LEU A 164 22.50 13.53 -16.39
N LYS A 165 21.60 13.95 -15.51
CA LYS A 165 20.66 15.05 -15.78
C LYS A 165 21.39 16.33 -16.21
N ALA A 166 22.43 16.73 -15.47
CA ALA A 166 23.20 17.93 -15.79
C ALA A 166 23.93 17.82 -17.15
N LYS A 167 24.40 16.63 -17.54
CA LYS A 167 25.01 16.40 -18.86
C LYS A 167 23.99 16.51 -20.00
N GLU A 168 22.79 15.98 -19.81
CA GLU A 168 21.69 16.10 -20.79
C GLU A 168 21.30 17.57 -20.99
N GLU A 169 21.12 18.31 -19.90
CA GLU A 169 20.76 19.74 -19.93
C GLU A 169 21.86 20.59 -20.59
N ALA A 170 23.14 20.28 -20.37
CA ALA A 170 24.25 20.99 -21.00
C ALA A 170 24.39 20.68 -22.51
N GLY A 171 24.06 19.45 -22.93
CA GLY A 171 24.07 19.06 -24.35
C GLY A 171 22.92 19.70 -25.14
N GLU A 172 21.73 19.83 -24.54
CA GLU A 172 20.57 20.46 -25.16
C GLU A 172 20.78 21.97 -25.37
N ALA A 173 21.49 22.65 -24.46
CA ALA A 173 21.78 24.08 -24.59
C ALA A 173 22.79 24.44 -25.70
N ALA A 174 23.50 23.45 -26.25
CA ALA A 174 24.49 23.66 -27.31
C ALA A 174 23.92 23.54 -28.73
N HIS A 175 22.64 23.17 -28.86
CA HIS A 175 21.91 23.01 -30.13
C HIS A 175 20.91 24.15 -30.33
#